data_AF-A0A221VX85-F1
#
_entry.id   AF-A0A221VX85-F1
#
_cell.length_a   1.000
_cell.length_b   1.000
_cell.length_c   1.000
_cell.angle_alpha   90.00
_cell.angle_beta   90.00
_cell.angle_gamma   90.00
#
_symmetry.space_group_name_H-M   'P 1'
#
loop_
_entity.id
_entity.type
_entity.pdbx_description
1 polymer ?
#
loop_
_entity_poly.entity_id
_entity_poly.type
_entity_poly.pdbx_seq_one_letter_code
_entity_poly.pdbx_strand_id
1 'polypeptide(L)'
;MVGRARPRALPDCPHDDPEAARLLIAGGTTVVGILLLAYSVRARRGGSASARQWMGDGFGERTVDERRTVLGAPLLAVMCLCLVLGILPTVGEYLMLVTSPIAALLFLPFLVVLLPFIPLPNLLYPRWARPLRARDRRAERAVRAAPRRR
;
A
#
# COMPACT_ATOMS: atom_id res chain seq x y z
N MET A 1 66.44 12.48 -20.21
CA MET A 1 65.06 12.96 -20.45
C MET A 1 64.13 11.76 -20.41
N VAL A 2 63.45 11.52 -19.29
CA VAL A 2 62.52 10.38 -19.14
C VAL A 2 61.11 10.95 -19.07
N GLY A 3 60.33 10.73 -20.13
CA GLY A 3 58.93 11.17 -20.23
C GLY A 3 58.06 10.37 -19.26
N ARG A 4 57.48 11.06 -18.26
CA ARG A 4 56.41 10.50 -17.43
C ARG A 4 55.19 10.25 -18.30
N ALA A 5 54.87 8.98 -18.52
CA ALA A 5 53.57 8.57 -19.04
C ALA A 5 52.48 9.03 -18.06
N ARG A 6 51.54 9.86 -18.53
CA ARG A 6 50.33 10.19 -17.76
C ARG A 6 49.49 8.92 -17.61
N PRO A 7 48.95 8.64 -16.41
CA PRO A 7 47.97 7.57 -16.28
C PRO A 7 46.78 7.88 -17.18
N ARG A 8 46.43 6.94 -18.07
CA ARG A 8 45.16 6.97 -18.81
C ARG A 8 44.05 6.91 -17.76
N ALA A 9 43.18 7.92 -17.74
CA ALA A 9 41.91 7.82 -17.04
C ALA A 9 41.20 6.55 -17.56
N LEU A 10 40.85 5.65 -16.65
CA LEU A 10 39.96 4.54 -16.98
C LEU A 10 38.63 5.15 -17.48
N PRO A 11 38.03 4.60 -18.55
CA PRO A 11 36.71 5.07 -18.98
C PRO A 11 35.74 4.90 -17.82
N ASP A 12 35.06 5.98 -17.43
CA ASP A 12 33.98 5.94 -16.46
C ASP A 12 32.98 4.86 -16.91
N CYS A 13 32.82 3.82 -16.10
CA CYS A 13 31.80 2.80 -16.36
C CYS A 13 30.43 3.50 -16.29
N PRO A 14 29.59 3.44 -17.33
CA PRO A 14 28.31 4.18 -17.42
C PRO A 14 27.21 3.61 -16.49
N HIS A 15 27.60 2.89 -15.43
CA HIS A 15 26.70 2.12 -14.57
C HIS A 15 26.75 2.50 -13.08
N ASP A 16 27.69 3.36 -12.67
CA ASP A 16 27.86 3.81 -11.28
C ASP A 16 27.35 5.24 -11.05
N ASP A 17 26.24 5.61 -11.69
CA ASP A 17 25.56 6.88 -11.42
C ASP A 17 24.56 6.68 -10.27
N PRO A 18 24.93 6.98 -9.00
CA PRO A 18 24.02 6.81 -7.86
C PRO A 18 22.74 7.64 -8.02
N GLU A 19 22.79 8.73 -8.78
CA GLU A 19 21.63 9.56 -9.09
C GLU A 19 20.63 8.87 -10.02
N ALA A 20 21.12 8.19 -11.07
CA ALA A 20 20.27 7.44 -12.00
C ALA A 20 19.57 6.28 -11.27
N ALA A 21 20.28 5.56 -10.41
CA ALA A 21 19.70 4.50 -9.58
C ALA A 21 18.62 5.04 -8.63
N ARG A 22 18.85 6.19 -7.97
CA ARG A 22 17.85 6.84 -7.11
C ARG A 22 16.61 7.27 -7.88
N LEU A 23 16.77 7.81 -9.09
CA LEU A 23 15.65 8.21 -9.95
C LEU A 23 14.82 7.02 -10.42
N LEU A 24 15.46 5.90 -10.77
CA LEU A 24 14.75 4.67 -11.14
C LEU A 24 13.95 4.10 -9.96
N ILE A 25 14.55 4.05 -8.77
CA ILE A 25 13.87 3.60 -7.54
C ILE A 25 12.70 4.53 -7.20
N ALA A 26 12.92 5.85 -7.23
CA ALA A 26 11.88 6.84 -7.00
C ALA A 26 10.74 6.72 -8.02
N GLY A 27 11.07 6.60 -9.31
CA GLY A 27 10.08 6.42 -10.38
C GLY A 27 9.24 5.15 -10.18
N GLY A 28 9.90 4.00 -9.96
CA GLY A 28 9.21 2.72 -9.74
C GLY A 28 8.30 2.75 -8.52
N THR A 29 8.77 3.31 -7.41
CA THR A 29 7.99 3.42 -6.16
C THR A 29 6.82 4.38 -6.32
N THR A 30 6.97 5.44 -7.11
CA THR A 30 5.89 6.37 -7.45
C THR A 30 4.79 5.67 -8.24
N VAL A 31 5.17 4.92 -9.28
CA VAL A 31 4.22 4.17 -10.10
C VAL A 31 3.45 3.16 -9.24
N VAL A 32 4.15 2.42 -8.37
CA VAL A 32 3.51 1.49 -7.43
C VAL A 32 2.53 2.21 -6.51
N GLY A 33 2.92 3.34 -5.92
CA GLY A 33 2.05 4.15 -5.05
C GLY A 33 0.80 4.64 -5.78
N ILE A 34 0.94 5.18 -7.00
CA ILE A 34 -0.19 5.65 -7.81
C ILE A 34 -1.12 4.49 -8.16
N LEU A 35 -0.59 3.35 -8.58
CA LEU A 35 -1.39 2.16 -8.91
C LEU A 35 -2.18 1.66 -7.70
N LEU A 36 -1.57 1.65 -6.51
CA LEU A 36 -2.25 1.26 -5.26
C LEU A 36 -3.35 2.26 -4.88
N LEU A 37 -3.15 3.57 -5.05
CA LEU A 37 -4.20 4.58 -4.84
C LEU A 37 -5.34 4.42 -5.84
N ALA A 38 -5.02 4.27 -7.13
CA ALA A 38 -6.00 4.07 -8.19
C ALA A 38 -6.83 2.80 -7.94
N TYR A 39 -6.16 1.70 -7.56
CA TYR A 39 -6.82 0.47 -7.14
C TYR A 39 -7.74 0.70 -5.93
N SER A 40 -7.25 1.39 -4.90
CA SER A 40 -8.02 1.69 -3.68
C SER A 40 -9.26 2.54 -3.98
N VAL A 41 -9.14 3.56 -4.84
CA VAL A 41 -10.26 4.40 -5.28
C VAL A 41 -11.26 3.58 -6.10
N ARG A 42 -10.78 2.75 -7.03
CA ARG A 42 -11.63 1.86 -7.84
C ARG A 42 -12.40 0.88 -6.96
N ALA A 43 -11.69 0.23 -6.04
CA ALA A 43 -12.26 -0.69 -5.07
C ALA A 43 -13.30 0.01 -4.18
N ARG A 44 -13.02 1.23 -3.71
CA ARG A 44 -13.96 2.02 -2.91
C ARG A 44 -15.16 2.54 -3.69
N ARG A 45 -15.05 2.75 -5.01
CA ARG A 45 -16.19 3.14 -5.86
C ARG A 45 -17.14 1.97 -6.12
N GLY A 46 -16.63 0.74 -6.19
CA GLY A 46 -17.47 -0.47 -6.25
C GLY A 46 -18.36 -0.58 -7.51
N GLY A 47 -18.05 0.18 -8.58
CA GLY A 47 -18.89 0.25 -9.79
C GLY A 47 -18.90 -1.02 -10.65
N SER A 48 -17.94 -1.94 -10.47
CA SER A 48 -17.85 -3.20 -11.22
C SER A 48 -17.83 -4.43 -10.30
N ALA A 49 -18.19 -5.61 -10.82
CA ALA A 49 -18.08 -6.87 -10.09
C ALA A 49 -16.63 -7.14 -9.62
N SER A 50 -15.65 -6.91 -10.49
CA SER A 50 -14.22 -7.03 -10.16
C SER A 50 -13.74 -6.02 -9.10
N ALA A 51 -14.40 -4.86 -8.96
CA ALA A 51 -14.10 -3.89 -7.92
C ALA A 51 -14.68 -4.29 -6.56
N ARG A 52 -15.62 -5.24 -6.53
CA ARG A 52 -16.30 -5.71 -5.32
C ARG A 52 -15.83 -7.10 -4.86
N GLN A 53 -14.99 -7.75 -5.66
CA GLN A 53 -14.49 -9.11 -5.43
C GLN A 53 -13.75 -9.29 -4.09
N TRP A 54 -13.13 -8.22 -3.58
CA TRP A 54 -12.46 -8.22 -2.28
C TRP A 54 -13.41 -8.36 -1.08
N MET A 55 -14.72 -8.12 -1.29
CA MET A 55 -15.73 -8.26 -0.24
C MET A 55 -16.22 -9.71 -0.06
N GLY A 56 -15.95 -10.59 -1.04
CA GLY A 56 -16.34 -11.99 -1.01
C GLY A 56 -17.84 -12.26 -0.96
N ASP A 57 -18.18 -13.53 -0.75
CA ASP A 57 -19.54 -14.08 -0.89
C ASP A 57 -20.16 -14.39 0.48
N GLY A 58 -19.60 -13.80 1.56
CA GLY A 58 -20.10 -13.95 2.92
C GLY A 58 -19.74 -15.24 3.67
N PHE A 59 -18.99 -16.17 3.06
CA PHE A 59 -18.52 -17.41 3.70
C PHE A 59 -16.99 -17.57 3.58
N GLY A 60 -16.25 -17.41 4.67
CA GLY A 60 -14.81 -17.76 4.78
C GLY A 60 -13.82 -16.60 4.99
N GLU A 61 -12.54 -16.95 5.20
CA GLU A 61 -11.40 -16.13 5.67
C GLU A 61 -10.90 -15.00 4.72
N ARG A 62 -11.79 -14.33 3.98
CA ARG A 62 -11.40 -13.15 3.17
C ARG A 62 -11.21 -11.85 3.97
N THR A 63 -11.20 -11.95 5.30
CA THR A 63 -10.88 -10.85 6.22
C THR A 63 -9.52 -10.22 5.94
N VAL A 64 -8.55 -10.98 5.40
CA VAL A 64 -7.23 -10.46 5.01
C VAL A 64 -7.32 -9.57 3.76
N ASP A 65 -8.06 -9.99 2.73
CA ASP A 65 -8.26 -9.20 1.51
C ASP A 65 -9.07 -7.93 1.80
N GLU A 66 -10.08 -8.04 2.67
CA GLU A 66 -10.88 -6.92 3.16
C GLU A 66 -10.00 -5.86 3.85
N ARG A 67 -9.14 -6.30 4.77
CA ARG A 67 -8.14 -5.47 5.47
C ARG A 67 -7.18 -4.76 4.52
N ARG A 68 -6.60 -5.53 3.61
CA ARG A 68 -5.64 -5.02 2.62
C ARG A 68 -6.30 -3.99 1.72
N THR A 69 -7.53 -4.20 1.28
CA THR A 69 -8.18 -3.30 0.32
C THR A 69 -8.68 -2.00 0.97
N VAL A 70 -9.20 -2.08 2.20
CA VAL A 70 -9.80 -0.92 2.88
C VAL A 70 -8.74 0.03 3.46
N LEU A 71 -7.70 -0.53 4.07
CA LEU A 71 -6.68 0.22 4.81
C LEU A 71 -5.26 -0.06 4.30
N GLY A 72 -4.93 -1.32 4.00
CA GLY A 72 -3.55 -1.71 3.66
C GLY A 72 -3.01 -1.02 2.41
N ALA A 73 -3.72 -1.12 1.28
CA ALA A 73 -3.37 -0.54 0.00
C ALA A 73 -3.25 1.00 0.03
N PRO A 74 -4.20 1.76 0.61
CA PRO A 74 -4.04 3.22 0.70
C PRO A 74 -2.90 3.61 1.65
N LEU A 75 -2.71 2.93 2.80
CA LEU A 75 -1.59 3.23 3.70
C LEU A 75 -0.24 2.93 3.03
N LEU A 76 -0.10 1.78 2.39
CA LEU A 76 1.11 1.38 1.67
C LEU A 76 1.41 2.36 0.54
N ALA A 77 0.39 2.83 -0.18
CA ALA A 77 0.57 3.81 -1.24
C ALA A 77 1.11 5.14 -0.73
N VAL A 78 0.57 5.65 0.39
CA VAL A 78 1.06 6.89 1.01
C VAL A 78 2.48 6.70 1.54
N MET A 79 2.79 5.56 2.15
CA MET A 79 4.17 5.23 2.57
C MET A 79 5.15 5.20 1.39
N CYS A 80 4.76 4.58 0.27
CA CYS A 80 5.56 4.58 -0.97
C CYS A 80 5.80 6.01 -1.47
N LEU A 81 4.77 6.86 -1.49
CA LEU A 81 4.93 8.26 -1.89
C LEU A 81 5.84 9.05 -0.93
N CYS A 82 5.73 8.83 0.38
CA CYS A 82 6.63 9.43 1.38
C CYS A 82 8.09 9.02 1.17
N LEU A 83 8.35 7.75 0.82
CA LEU A 83 9.70 7.26 0.50
C LEU A 83 10.27 7.90 -0.77
N VAL A 84 9.45 8.04 -1.83
CA VAL A 84 9.85 8.74 -3.06
C VAL A 84 10.30 10.16 -2.76
N LEU A 85 9.53 10.88 -1.95
CA LEU A 85 9.82 12.26 -1.55
C LEU A 85 11.15 12.38 -0.78
N GLY A 86 11.53 11.35 -0.01
CA GLY A 86 12.83 11.32 0.70
C GLY A 86 14.03 10.93 -0.17
N ILE A 87 13.82 10.17 -1.24
CA ILE A 87 14.89 9.72 -2.16
C ILE A 87 15.19 10.77 -3.23
N LEU A 88 14.25 11.69 -3.48
CA LEU A 88 14.37 12.70 -4.53
C LEU A 88 15.54 13.67 -4.24
N PRO A 89 16.56 13.74 -5.11
CA PRO A 89 17.78 14.52 -4.86
C PRO A 89 17.51 16.03 -4.82
N THR A 90 16.39 16.48 -5.39
CA THR A 90 16.03 17.90 -5.52
C THR A 90 15.42 18.52 -4.27
N VAL A 91 14.92 17.73 -3.30
CA VAL A 91 14.15 18.27 -2.16
C VAL A 91 14.84 18.06 -0.80
N GLY A 92 15.90 17.26 -0.72
CA GLY A 92 16.89 17.28 0.37
C GLY A 92 16.42 16.74 1.75
N GLU A 93 17.35 16.74 2.72
CA GLU A 93 17.18 16.24 4.10
C GLU A 93 15.97 16.84 4.84
N TYR A 94 15.62 18.08 4.53
CA TYR A 94 14.49 18.79 5.16
C TYR A 94 13.15 18.12 4.88
N LEU A 95 12.97 17.58 3.66
CA LEU A 95 11.74 16.88 3.33
C LEU A 95 11.71 15.49 3.97
N MET A 96 12.85 14.80 4.07
CA MET A 96 12.96 13.56 4.86
C MET A 96 12.57 13.75 6.32
N LEU A 97 12.92 14.90 6.90
CA LEU A 97 12.60 15.24 8.29
C LEU A 97 11.09 15.32 8.53
N VAL A 98 10.30 15.63 7.50
CA VAL A 98 8.83 15.68 7.55
C VAL A 98 8.19 14.36 7.08
N THR A 99 8.70 13.74 6.00
CA THR A 99 8.11 12.53 5.44
C THR A 99 8.40 11.28 6.25
N SER A 100 9.55 11.21 6.94
CA SER A 100 9.92 10.11 7.84
C SER A 100 8.93 9.93 9.00
N PRO A 101 8.63 10.95 9.82
CA PRO A 101 7.66 10.80 10.91
C PRO A 101 6.25 10.49 10.38
N ILE A 102 5.86 11.04 9.23
CA ILE A 102 4.57 10.70 8.60
C ILE A 102 4.54 9.22 8.18
N ALA A 103 5.59 8.72 7.54
CA ALA A 103 5.69 7.32 7.15
C ALA A 103 5.69 6.39 8.38
N ALA A 104 6.41 6.77 9.44
CA ALA A 104 6.43 6.02 10.71
C ALA A 104 5.05 6.01 11.39
N LEU A 105 4.35 7.15 11.42
CA LEU A 105 2.98 7.25 11.94
C LEU A 105 1.97 6.43 11.12
N LEU A 106 2.20 6.29 9.80
CA LEU A 106 1.38 5.46 8.91
C LEU A 106 1.74 3.97 8.98
N PHE A 107 2.95 3.64 9.41
CA PHE A 107 3.38 2.26 9.61
C PHE A 107 2.63 1.60 10.78
N LEU A 108 2.38 2.35 11.87
CA LEU A 108 1.64 1.84 13.02
C LEU A 108 0.23 1.31 12.66
N PRO A 109 -0.65 2.08 11.99
CA PRO A 109 -1.94 1.57 11.54
C PRO A 109 -1.80 0.49 10.47
N PHE A 110 -0.73 0.49 9.66
CA PHE A 110 -0.47 -0.60 8.72
C PHE A 110 -0.17 -1.93 9.44
N LEU A 111 0.59 -1.91 10.54
CA LEU A 111 0.78 -3.09 11.40
C LEU A 111 -0.54 -3.57 12.02
N VAL A 112 -1.41 -2.65 12.44
CA VAL A 112 -2.76 -2.99 12.95
C VAL A 112 -3.61 -3.68 11.86
N VAL A 113 -3.43 -3.30 10.59
CA VAL A 113 -4.12 -3.95 9.46
C VAL A 113 -3.63 -5.38 9.26
N LEU A 114 -2.36 -5.67 9.54
CA LEU A 114 -1.78 -7.01 9.48
C LEU A 114 -2.27 -7.91 10.63
N LEU A 115 -2.70 -7.34 11.75
CA LEU A 115 -3.24 -8.08 12.89
C LEU A 115 -4.70 -8.53 12.61
N PRO A 116 -4.97 -9.84 12.43
CA PRO A 116 -6.30 -10.33 12.03
C PRO A 116 -7.36 -10.23 13.15
N PHE A 117 -6.93 -10.02 14.39
CA PHE A 117 -7.78 -10.07 15.59
C PHE A 117 -8.68 -8.85 15.79
N ILE A 118 -8.31 -7.66 15.30
CA ILE A 118 -9.05 -6.42 15.60
C ILE A 118 -10.12 -6.17 14.52
N PRO A 119 -11.44 -6.23 14.82
CA PRO A 119 -12.47 -6.01 13.81
C PRO A 119 -12.40 -4.60 13.24
N LEU A 120 -12.45 -4.46 11.91
CA LEU A 120 -12.40 -3.15 11.28
C LEU A 120 -13.66 -2.33 11.56
N PRO A 121 -13.52 -1.06 11.96
CA PRO A 121 -14.66 -0.19 12.21
C PRO A 121 -15.45 0.06 10.92
N ASN A 122 -16.78 0.02 11.03
CA ASN A 122 -17.70 0.22 9.90
C ASN A 122 -17.56 1.59 9.22
N LEU A 123 -16.95 2.59 9.88
CA LEU A 123 -16.69 3.90 9.31
C LEU A 123 -15.77 3.85 8.08
N LEU A 124 -14.79 2.95 8.10
CA LEU A 124 -13.77 2.85 7.04
C LEU A 124 -14.31 2.22 5.75
N TYR A 125 -15.47 1.59 5.83
CA TYR A 125 -16.10 0.97 4.68
C TYR A 125 -16.85 2.01 3.84
N PRO A 126 -16.73 1.93 2.50
CA PRO A 126 -17.53 2.75 1.61
C PRO A 126 -19.02 2.45 1.79
N ARG A 127 -19.87 3.44 1.50
CA ARG A 127 -21.32 3.37 1.78
C ARG A 127 -22.00 2.14 1.16
N TRP A 128 -21.57 1.72 -0.03
CA TRP A 128 -22.13 0.56 -0.72
C TRP A 128 -21.75 -0.78 -0.06
N ALA A 129 -20.61 -0.86 0.64
CA ALA A 129 -20.11 -2.10 1.27
C ALA A 129 -20.80 -2.41 2.61
N ARG A 130 -21.26 -1.37 3.32
CA ARG A 130 -21.93 -1.49 4.62
C ARG A 130 -23.18 -2.39 4.59
N PRO A 131 -24.14 -2.24 3.65
CA PRO A 131 -25.33 -3.10 3.62
C PRO A 131 -25.02 -4.55 3.24
N LEU A 132 -24.02 -4.82 2.39
CA LEU A 132 -23.64 -6.19 2.06
C LEU A 132 -23.07 -6.92 3.29
N ARG A 133 -22.15 -6.28 4.01
CA ARG A 133 -21.61 -6.83 5.27
C ARG A 133 -22.69 -7.09 6.32
N ALA A 134 -23.71 -6.24 6.39
CA ALA A 134 -24.84 -6.44 7.28
C ALA A 134 -25.70 -7.65 6.89
N ARG A 135 -25.83 -7.94 5.59
CA ARG A 135 -26.50 -9.15 5.09
C ARG A 135 -25.68 -10.40 5.41
N ASP A 136 -24.38 -10.37 5.17
CA ASP A 136 -23.50 -11.53 5.40
C ASP A 136 -23.46 -11.90 6.89
N ARG A 137 -23.33 -10.92 7.78
CA ARG A 137 -23.41 -11.17 9.24
C ARG A 137 -24.75 -11.75 9.68
N ARG A 138 -25.86 -11.42 9.01
CA ARG A 138 -27.17 -12.01 9.30
C ARG A 138 -27.24 -13.47 8.83
N ALA A 139 -26.71 -13.75 7.64
CA ALA A 139 -26.61 -15.11 7.11
C ALA A 139 -25.72 -15.99 8.00
N GLU A 140 -24.54 -15.52 8.40
CA GLU A 140 -23.65 -16.24 9.33
C GLU A 140 -24.34 -16.54 10.67
N ARG A 141 -25.06 -15.56 11.24
CA ARG A 141 -25.83 -15.78 12.48
C ARG A 141 -26.93 -16.81 12.31
N ALA A 142 -27.63 -16.80 11.18
CA ALA A 142 -28.66 -17.79 10.88
C ALA A 142 -28.07 -19.21 10.77
N VAL A 143 -26.95 -19.37 10.06
CA VAL A 143 -26.23 -20.65 9.95
C VAL A 143 -25.68 -21.13 11.29
N ARG A 144 -25.10 -20.24 12.11
CA ARG A 144 -24.62 -20.59 13.46
C ARG A 144 -25.74 -20.90 14.46
N ALA A 145 -26.94 -20.36 14.26
CA ALA A 145 -28.11 -20.64 15.08
C ALA A 145 -28.83 -21.95 14.71
N ALA A 146 -28.69 -22.40 13.46
CA ALA A 146 -29.28 -23.65 12.96
C ALA A 146 -28.85 -24.92 13.74
N PRO A 147 -27.58 -25.13 14.13
CA PRO A 147 -27.16 -26.33 14.85
C PRO A 147 -27.60 -26.39 16.32
N ARG A 148 -28.21 -25.32 16.89
CA ARG A 148 -28.71 -25.34 18.29
C ARG A 148 -30.16 -25.80 18.44
N ARG A 149 -30.82 -26.20 17.35
CA ARG A 149 -32.25 -26.61 17.34
C ARG A 149 -32.46 -28.11 17.07
N ARG A 150 -31.42 -28.93 17.14
CA ARG A 150 -31.50 -30.39 17.16
C ARG A 150 -30.93 -30.90 18.48
#